data_AF-S5G3T2-F1
#
_entry.id   AF-S5G3T2-F1
#
_cell.length_a   1.000
_cell.length_b   1.000
_cell.length_c   1.000
_cell.angle_alpha   90.00
_cell.angle_beta   90.00
_cell.angle_gamma   90.00
#
_symmetry.space_group_name_H-M   'P 1'
#
loop_
_entity.id
_entity.type
_entity.pdbx_description
1 polymer ?
#
loop_
_entity_poly.entity_id
_entity_poly.type
_entity_poly.pdbx_seq_one_letter_code
_entity_poly.pdbx_strand_id
1 'polypeptide(L)'
;RYVDWLLTVPLLLVEVIAVLALAKAASSSLITRLVPASAAMIALGYPGEISTDDGTKILWGVLSSIPFLYILYVLFVELGKSLDRQPAGVAATVGRLRLLLIGTWGVYP
;
A
#
# COMPACT_ATOMS: atom_id res chain seq x y z
N ARG A 1 -0.87 -11.34 14.58
CA ARG A 1 -0.28 -10.94 13.28
C ARG A 1 -1.26 -10.15 12.40
N TYR A 2 -2.37 -10.71 11.93
CA TYR A 2 -3.31 -9.99 11.04
C TYR A 2 -3.91 -8.72 11.67
N VAL A 3 -4.25 -8.77 12.96
CA VAL A 3 -4.71 -7.57 13.71
C VAL A 3 -3.61 -6.50 13.76
N ASP A 4 -2.36 -6.91 13.97
CA ASP A 4 -1.21 -5.99 13.98
C ASP A 4 -1.00 -5.35 12.59
N TRP A 5 -1.18 -6.13 11.52
CA TRP A 5 -1.11 -5.63 10.14
C TRP A 5 -2.20 -4.65 9.79
N LEU A 6 -3.42 -4.85 10.29
CA LEU A 6 -4.52 -3.92 10.05
C LEU A 6 -4.21 -2.50 10.57
N LEU A 7 -3.36 -2.39 11.59
CA LEU A 7 -2.92 -1.11 12.14
C LEU A 7 -1.60 -0.62 11.53
N THR A 8 -0.61 -1.50 11.40
CA THR A 8 0.75 -1.12 10.98
C THR A 8 0.85 -0.84 9.49
N VAL A 9 0.14 -1.58 8.63
CA VAL A 9 0.21 -1.41 7.16
C VAL A 9 -0.33 -0.03 6.74
N PRO A 10 -1.50 0.44 7.20
CA PRO A 10 -1.93 1.80 6.92
C PRO A 10 -1.00 2.86 7.53
N LEU A 11 -0.48 2.62 8.74
CA LEU A 11 0.42 3.55 9.41
C LEU A 11 1.73 3.74 8.62
N LEU A 12 2.33 2.65 8.13
CA LEU A 12 3.52 2.70 7.28
C LEU A 12 3.29 3.55 6.03
N LEU A 13 2.12 3.44 5.38
CA LEU A 13 1.79 4.27 4.23
C LEU A 13 1.66 5.75 4.61
N VAL A 14 1.07 6.06 5.77
CA VAL A 14 0.99 7.43 6.29
C VAL A 14 2.36 7.99 6.60
N GLU A 15 3.22 7.23 7.29
CA GLU A 15 4.59 7.61 7.62
C GLU A 15 5.41 7.93 6.38
N VAL A 16 5.32 7.06 5.36
CA VAL A 16 5.96 7.29 4.07
C VAL A 16 5.51 8.61 3.47
N ILE A 17 4.21 8.89 3.41
CA ILE A 17 3.70 10.15 2.82
C ILE A 17 4.12 11.36 3.66
N ALA A 18 4.11 11.23 4.98
CA ALA A 18 4.47 12.31 5.90
C ALA A 18 5.90 12.80 5.70
N VAL A 19 6.83 11.92 5.32
CA VAL A 19 8.22 12.30 5.06
C VAL A 19 8.46 12.93 3.67
N LEU A 20 7.47 12.92 2.76
CA LEU A 20 7.68 13.35 1.36
C LEU A 20 7.56 14.84 1.07
N ALA A 21 7.45 15.72 2.08
CA ALA A 21 7.38 17.18 1.89
C ALA A 21 6.43 17.60 0.73
N LEU A 22 5.32 16.86 0.55
CA LEU A 22 4.33 17.13 -0.49
C LEU A 22 3.41 18.28 -0.06
N ALA A 23 2.81 18.95 -1.05
CA ALA A 23 1.74 19.90 -0.77
C ALA A 23 0.59 19.20 -0.01
N LYS A 24 0.01 19.88 0.99
CA LYS A 24 -1.04 19.33 1.88
C LYS A 24 -2.17 18.61 1.12
N ALA A 25 -2.63 19.18 0.00
CA ALA A 25 -3.67 18.59 -0.83
C ALA A 25 -3.24 17.25 -1.46
N ALA A 26 -1.99 17.15 -1.93
CA ALA A 26 -1.44 15.91 -2.49
C ALA A 26 -1.27 14.85 -1.40
N SER A 27 -0.70 15.21 -0.24
CA SER A 27 -0.57 14.29 0.90
C SER A 27 -1.92 13.75 1.34
N SER A 28 -2.91 14.64 1.50
CA SER A 28 -4.26 14.26 1.91
C SER A 28 -4.91 13.34 0.88
N SER A 29 -4.79 13.62 -0.42
CA SER A 29 -5.32 12.76 -1.48
C SER A 29 -4.67 11.38 -1.51
N LEU A 30 -3.38 11.28 -1.21
CA LEU A 30 -2.68 9.98 -1.18
C LEU A 30 -3.11 9.17 0.04
N ILE A 31 -3.13 9.79 1.23
CA ILE A 31 -3.55 9.15 2.48
C ILE A 31 -4.98 8.61 2.38
N THR A 32 -5.92 9.41 1.87
CA THR A 32 -7.33 9.00 1.75
C THR A 32 -7.56 7.88 0.75
N ARG A 33 -6.63 7.64 -0.19
CA ARG A 33 -6.67 6.51 -1.12
C ARG A 33 -5.96 5.28 -0.56
N LEU A 34 -4.78 5.47 0.04
CA LEU A 34 -3.87 4.39 0.45
C LEU A 34 -4.29 3.74 1.77
N VAL A 35 -4.71 4.54 2.76
CA VAL A 35 -5.10 4.01 4.08
C VAL A 35 -6.31 3.07 3.98
N PRO A 36 -7.45 3.46 3.37
CA PRO A 36 -8.57 2.55 3.24
C PRO A 36 -8.26 1.33 2.37
N ALA A 37 -7.49 1.50 1.30
CA ALA A 37 -7.08 0.39 0.44
C ALA A 37 -6.24 -0.64 1.21
N SER A 38 -5.29 -0.18 2.03
CA SER A 38 -4.47 -1.08 2.86
C SER A 38 -5.27 -1.80 3.93
N ALA A 39 -6.21 -1.11 4.59
CA ALA A 39 -7.12 -1.75 5.54
C ALA A 39 -8.01 -2.79 4.83
N ALA A 40 -8.53 -2.48 3.65
CA ALA A 40 -9.34 -3.41 2.86
C ALA A 40 -8.55 -4.64 2.41
N MET A 41 -7.29 -4.47 1.97
CA MET A 41 -6.39 -5.58 1.62
C MET A 41 -6.24 -6.56 2.79
N ILE A 42 -5.90 -6.06 3.98
CA ILE A 42 -5.74 -6.93 5.16
C ILE A 42 -7.07 -7.56 5.58
N ALA A 43 -8.18 -6.82 5.54
CA ALA A 43 -9.50 -7.33 5.89
C ALA A 43 -9.97 -8.45 4.95
N LEU A 44 -9.74 -8.30 3.64
CA LEU A 44 -10.10 -9.31 2.63
C LEU A 44 -9.18 -10.54 2.70
N GLY A 45 -7.91 -10.39 3.10
CA GLY A 45 -7.01 -11.52 3.27
C GLY A 45 -7.33 -12.39 4.49
N TYR A 46 -7.98 -11.83 5.53
CA TYR A 46 -8.18 -12.52 6.81
C TYR A 46 -9.02 -13.81 6.70
N PRO A 47 -10.15 -13.87 5.97
CA PRO A 47 -10.90 -15.11 5.78
C PRO A 47 -10.10 -16.20 5.07
N GLY A 48 -9.21 -15.82 4.13
CA GLY A 48 -8.31 -16.76 3.46
C GLY A 48 -7.29 -17.36 4.44
N GLU A 49 -6.67 -16.54 5.29
CA GLU A 49 -5.67 -16.96 6.28
C GLU A 49 -6.22 -18.01 7.27
N ILE A 50 -7.47 -17.85 7.72
CA ILE A 50 -8.08 -18.77 8.71
C ILE A 50 -8.74 -19.99 8.08
N SER A 51 -8.84 -20.04 6.74
CA SER A 51 -9.50 -21.14 6.03
C SER A 51 -8.60 -22.37 5.94
N THR A 52 -9.19 -23.55 6.09
CA THR A 52 -8.54 -24.83 5.77
C THR A 52 -8.83 -25.30 4.34
N ASP A 53 -9.87 -24.76 3.71
CA ASP A 53 -10.25 -25.05 2.32
C ASP A 53 -9.45 -24.20 1.32
N ASP A 54 -8.86 -24.86 0.32
CA ASP A 54 -7.99 -24.23 -0.66
C ASP A 54 -8.77 -23.33 -1.63
N GLY A 55 -10.02 -23.65 -1.96
CA GLY A 55 -10.86 -22.80 -2.80
C GLY A 55 -11.12 -21.43 -2.15
N THR A 56 -11.44 -21.45 -0.86
CA THR A 56 -11.65 -20.25 -0.04
C THR A 56 -10.38 -19.43 0.09
N LYS A 57 -9.22 -20.07 0.32
CA LYS A 57 -7.91 -19.37 0.34
C LYS A 57 -7.65 -18.63 -0.96
N ILE A 58 -7.81 -19.30 -2.10
CA ILE A 58 -7.58 -18.71 -3.43
C ILE A 58 -8.54 -17.54 -3.67
N LEU A 59 -9.83 -17.73 -3.39
CA LEU A 59 -10.84 -16.68 -3.60
C LEU A 59 -10.50 -15.41 -2.82
N TRP A 60 -10.22 -15.53 -1.52
CA TRP A 60 -9.91 -14.38 -0.67
C TRP A 60 -8.53 -13.78 -0.97
N GLY A 61 -7.54 -14.59 -1.39
CA GLY A 61 -6.26 -14.09 -1.91
C GLY A 61 -6.42 -13.23 -3.16
N VAL A 62 -7.23 -13.69 -4.13
CA VAL A 62 -7.56 -12.91 -5.34
C VAL A 62 -8.30 -11.62 -4.97
N LEU A 63 -9.27 -11.67 -4.05
CA LEU A 63 -9.99 -10.48 -3.60
C LEU A 63 -9.07 -9.49 -2.88
N SER A 64 -8.16 -9.97 -2.03
CA SER A 64 -7.14 -9.16 -1.34
C SER A 64 -6.12 -8.54 -2.32
N SER A 65 -5.83 -9.23 -3.42
CA SER A 65 -4.92 -8.74 -4.46
C SER A 65 -5.45 -7.49 -5.16
N ILE A 66 -6.77 -7.28 -5.23
CA ILE A 66 -7.37 -6.11 -5.91
C ILE A 66 -6.96 -4.78 -5.25
N PRO A 67 -7.21 -4.55 -3.94
CA PRO A 67 -6.74 -3.34 -3.28
C PRO A 67 -5.21 -3.25 -3.22
N PHE A 68 -4.48 -4.38 -3.20
CA PHE A 68 -3.02 -4.37 -3.31
C PHE A 68 -2.56 -3.77 -4.65
N LEU A 69 -3.12 -4.23 -5.77
CA LEU A 69 -2.82 -3.68 -7.10
C LEU A 69 -3.22 -2.20 -7.19
N TYR A 70 -4.31 -1.79 -6.55
CA TYR A 70 -4.69 -0.38 -6.47
C TYR A 70 -3.66 0.46 -5.68
N ILE A 71 -3.14 -0.05 -4.56
CA ILE A 71 -2.04 0.60 -3.82
C ILE A 71 -0.83 0.79 -4.73
N LEU A 72 -0.44 -0.25 -5.48
CA LEU A 72 0.67 -0.14 -6.44
C LEU A 72 0.39 0.91 -7.51
N TYR A 73 -0.82 0.93 -8.08
CA TYR A 73 -1.22 1.97 -9.04
C TYR A 73 -1.07 3.38 -8.44
N VAL A 74 -1.59 3.63 -7.23
CA VAL A 74 -1.50 4.95 -6.59
C VAL A 74 -0.04 5.33 -6.31
N LEU A 75 0.77 4.39 -5.84
CA LEU A 75 2.17 4.64 -5.52
C LEU A 75 3.01 4.91 -6.77
N PHE A 76 2.82 4.18 -7.87
CA PHE A 76 3.66 4.33 -9.06
C PHE A 76 3.16 5.43 -9.99
N VAL A 77 1.84 5.57 -10.15
CA VAL A 77 1.24 6.51 -11.11
C VAL A 77 0.91 7.84 -10.42
N GLU A 78 0.08 7.83 -9.39
CA GLU A 78 -0.44 9.08 -8.79
C GLU A 78 0.62 9.84 -8.01
N LEU A 79 1.39 9.15 -7.16
CA LEU A 79 2.53 9.76 -6.48
C LEU A 79 3.62 10.15 -7.49
N GLY A 80 3.78 9.40 -8.60
CA GLY A 80 4.73 9.73 -9.68
C GLY A 80 4.54 11.15 -10.20
N LYS A 81 3.29 11.54 -10.47
CA LYS A 81 2.92 12.91 -10.90
C LYS A 81 3.33 14.01 -9.91
N SER A 82 3.46 13.66 -8.62
CA SER A 82 3.85 14.61 -7.56
C SER A 82 5.36 14.68 -7.35
N LEU A 83 6.13 13.67 -7.80
CA LEU A 83 7.58 13.62 -7.62
C LEU A 83 8.35 14.51 -8.58
N ASP A 84 7.79 14.85 -9.74
CA ASP A 84 8.46 15.72 -10.73
C ASP A 84 8.78 17.12 -10.17
N ARG A 85 8.15 17.51 -9.06
CA ARG A 85 8.34 18.78 -8.37
C ARG A 85 9.29 18.68 -7.16
N GLN A 86 9.80 17.49 -6.87
CA GLN A 86 10.65 17.23 -5.70
C GLN A 86 12.14 17.26 -6.07
N PRO A 87 13.03 17.55 -5.10
CA PRO A 87 14.47 17.45 -5.33
C PRO A 87 14.88 16.04 -5.78
N ALA A 88 15.90 15.95 -6.64
CA ALA A 88 16.36 14.68 -7.21
C ALA A 88 16.66 13.60 -6.15
N GLY A 89 17.22 14.00 -4.99
CA GLY A 89 17.48 13.08 -3.88
C GLY A 89 16.21 12.49 -3.24
N VAL A 90 15.14 13.28 -3.14
CA VAL A 90 13.85 12.83 -2.60
C VAL A 90 13.19 11.87 -3.59
N ALA A 91 13.15 12.24 -4.87
CA ALA A 91 12.58 11.38 -5.92
C ALA A 91 13.29 10.01 -6.01
N ALA A 92 14.63 10.00 -5.93
CA ALA A 92 15.41 8.76 -5.91
C ALA A 92 15.11 7.88 -4.67
N THR A 93 14.97 8.51 -3.50
CA THR A 93 14.65 7.80 -2.26
C THR A 93 13.25 7.19 -2.33
N VAL A 94 12.27 7.93 -2.85
CA VAL A 94 10.91 7.41 -3.07
C VAL A 94 10.89 6.27 -4.08
N GLY A 95 11.67 6.36 -5.15
CA GLY A 95 11.82 5.29 -6.12
C GLY A 95 12.28 3.98 -5.47
N ARG A 96 13.33 4.04 -4.63
CA ARG A 96 13.81 2.89 -3.87
C ARG A 96 12.76 2.36 -2.88
N LEU A 97 12.05 3.26 -2.21
CA LEU A 97 11.00 2.88 -1.27
C LEU A 97 9.85 2.12 -1.94
N ARG A 98 9.43 2.55 -3.14
CA ARG A 98 8.42 1.83 -3.93
C ARG A 98 8.87 0.42 -4.31
N LEU A 99 10.14 0.27 -4.70
CA LEU A 99 10.72 -1.04 -5.01
C LEU A 99 10.82 -1.92 -3.77
N LEU A 100 11.21 -1.36 -2.62
CA LEU A 100 11.22 -2.06 -1.34
C LEU A 100 9.81 -2.50 -0.94
N LEU A 101 8.79 -1.66 -1.13
CA LEU A 101 7.41 -2.03 -0.85
C LEU A 101 6.97 -3.20 -1.73
N ILE A 102 7.24 -3.18 -3.04
CA ILE A 102 6.96 -4.35 -3.89
C ILE A 102 7.71 -5.59 -3.39
N GLY A 103 9.02 -5.48 -3.12
CA GLY A 103 9.83 -6.62 -2.72
C GLY A 103 9.43 -7.21 -1.36
N THR A 104 8.98 -6.37 -0.43
CA THR A 104 8.58 -6.82 0.91
C THR A 104 7.12 -7.21 0.99
N TRP A 105 6.22 -6.56 0.23
CA TRP A 105 4.78 -6.79 0.33
C TRP A 105 4.24 -7.73 -0.75
N GLY A 106 4.95 -7.88 -1.87
CA GLY A 106 4.53 -8.74 -2.98
C GLY A 106 4.48 -10.24 -2.68
N VAL A 107 4.95 -10.67 -1.50
CA VAL A 107 4.88 -12.07 -1.02
C VAL A 107 3.67 -12.35 -0.12
N TYR A 108 2.89 -11.32 0.23
CA TYR A 108 1.75 -11.42 1.14
C TYR A 108 0.34 -11.52 0.52
N PRO A 109 0.07 -11.14 -0.75
CA PRO A 109 -1.26 -11.31 -1.34
C PRO A 109 -1.57 -12.76 -1.73
#